data_AF-A0A7C3TK94-F1
#
_entry.id   AF-A0A7C3TK94-F1
#
_cell.length_a   1.000
_cell.length_b   1.000
_cell.length_c   1.000
_cell.angle_alpha   90.00
_cell.angle_beta   90.00
_cell.angle_gamma   90.00
#
_symmetry.space_group_name_H-M   'P 1'
#
loop_
_entity.id
_entity.type
_entity.pdbx_description
1 polymer ?
#
loop_
_entity_poly.entity_id
_entity_poly.type
_entity_poly.pdbx_seq_one_letter_code
_entity_poly.pdbx_strand_id
1 'polypeptide(L)'
;MKKIIIYFFAVILGITFATQFTAPIVANAALISINNEAELKDYQFDLKTLRADGQQQDYLFNNKEKQQSPLIAVIMKVINLMTYTIGSAALVVLVLSGLWLVTAHGESSQIEQGKKIFLYALVGLGFAFASFIIVTFVQSLLT
;
A
#
# COMPACT_ATOMS: atom_id res chain seq x y z
N MET A 1 32.83 10.24 -1.80
CA MET A 1 31.75 10.76 -0.91
C MET A 1 30.37 10.72 -1.58
N LYS A 2 30.17 11.28 -2.79
CA LYS A 2 28.86 11.34 -3.48
C LYS A 2 28.16 9.98 -3.70
N LYS A 3 28.93 8.91 -3.95
CA LYS A 3 28.38 7.55 -4.16
C LYS A 3 27.81 6.93 -2.88
N ILE A 4 28.40 7.22 -1.72
CA ILE A 4 27.99 6.65 -0.42
C ILE A 4 26.56 7.10 -0.04
N ILE A 5 26.22 8.36 -0.32
CA ILE A 5 24.91 8.94 -0.01
C ILE A 5 23.81 8.29 -0.86
N ILE A 6 24.10 8.03 -2.13
CA ILE A 6 23.17 7.39 -3.06
C ILE A 6 22.89 5.93 -2.64
N TYR A 7 23.92 5.18 -2.27
CA TYR A 7 23.74 3.81 -1.77
C TYR A 7 22.98 3.78 -0.45
N PHE A 8 23.23 4.73 0.45
CA PHE A 8 22.54 4.78 1.74
C PHE A 8 21.03 5.02 1.58
N PHE A 9 20.63 5.91 0.67
CA PHE A 9 19.23 6.17 0.37
C PHE A 9 18.55 5.00 -0.35
N ALA A 10 19.27 4.33 -1.26
CA ALA A 10 18.78 3.13 -1.95
C ALA A 10 18.58 1.95 -0.98
N VAL A 11 19.47 1.78 0.00
CA VAL A 11 19.37 0.72 1.03
C VAL A 11 18.17 0.97 1.96
N ILE A 12 17.92 2.21 2.39
CA ILE A 12 16.76 2.54 3.24
C ILE A 12 15.43 2.28 2.50
N LEU A 13 15.35 2.64 1.21
CA LEU A 13 14.20 2.32 0.37
C LEU A 13 14.02 0.80 0.18
N GLY A 14 15.11 0.07 -0.04
CA GLY A 14 15.10 -1.39 -0.16
C GLY A 14 14.60 -2.10 1.11
N ILE A 15 15.04 -1.64 2.29
CA ILE A 15 14.59 -2.19 3.59
C ILE A 15 13.10 -1.90 3.81
N THR A 16 12.65 -0.69 3.50
CA THR A 16 11.22 -0.32 3.63
C THR A 16 10.34 -1.13 2.68
N PHE A 17 10.79 -1.35 1.44
CA PHE A 17 10.12 -2.19 0.45
C PHE A 17 10.01 -3.67 0.91
N ALA A 18 11.06 -4.21 1.53
CA ALA A 18 11.05 -5.57 2.05
C ALA A 18 10.02 -5.78 3.17
N THR A 19 9.82 -4.78 4.04
CA THR A 19 8.83 -4.89 5.14
C THR A 19 7.37 -4.85 4.67
N GLN A 20 7.09 -4.26 3.50
CA GLN A 20 5.75 -4.26 2.88
C GLN A 20 5.40 -5.61 2.22
N PHE A 21 6.39 -6.49 2.05
CA PHE A 21 6.23 -7.84 1.51
C PHE A 21 5.85 -8.88 2.58
N THR A 22 6.08 -8.60 3.87
CA THR A 22 6.01 -9.62 4.94
C THR A 22 4.78 -9.60 5.86
N ALA A 23 3.74 -8.78 5.65
CA ALA A 23 2.49 -8.98 6.41
C ALA A 23 1.20 -8.52 5.67
N PRO A 24 0.07 -9.28 5.74
CA PRO A 24 -0.10 -10.66 6.20
C PRO A 24 -0.59 -11.58 5.07
N ILE A 25 0.23 -12.54 4.66
CA ILE A 25 -0.27 -13.83 4.12
C ILE A 25 -0.68 -14.76 5.29
N VAL A 26 -0.23 -14.46 6.52
CA VAL A 26 -0.47 -15.30 7.72
C VAL A 26 -1.86 -15.12 8.35
N ALA A 27 -2.60 -14.04 8.05
CA ALA A 27 -3.96 -13.88 8.60
C ALA A 27 -4.95 -14.93 8.08
N ASN A 28 -4.68 -15.55 6.91
CA ASN A 28 -5.56 -16.56 6.32
C ASN A 28 -5.07 -18.00 6.53
N ALA A 29 -3.85 -18.20 7.07
CA ALA A 29 -3.32 -19.52 7.39
C ALA A 29 -3.62 -19.94 8.84
N ALA A 30 -3.88 -18.98 9.75
CA ALA A 30 -4.25 -19.25 11.13
C ALA A 30 -5.67 -19.85 11.30
N LEU A 31 -6.45 -19.97 10.21
CA LEU A 31 -7.80 -20.53 10.23
C LEU A 31 -7.89 -21.99 9.75
N ILE A 32 -6.77 -22.67 9.43
CA ILE A 32 -6.79 -24.01 8.79
C ILE A 32 -6.28 -25.16 9.69
N SER A 33 -5.89 -24.92 10.94
CA SER A 33 -5.69 -25.99 11.93
C SER A 33 -6.21 -25.49 13.28
N ILE A 34 -7.30 -26.02 13.85
CA ILE A 34 -7.36 -27.28 14.60
C ILE A 34 -8.83 -27.73 14.63
N ASN A 35 -9.18 -28.70 13.78
CA ASN A 35 -10.41 -29.47 13.93
C ASN A 35 -9.99 -30.93 14.17
N ASN A 36 -9.55 -31.24 15.38
CA ASN A 36 -9.57 -32.64 15.83
C ASN A 36 -9.90 -32.74 17.33
N GLU A 37 -10.91 -33.58 17.58
CA GLU A 37 -11.30 -34.28 18.82
C GLU A 37 -11.92 -33.48 19.98
N ALA A 38 -13.26 -33.44 19.95
CA ALA A 38 -14.19 -33.94 20.99
C ALA A 38 -14.02 -33.55 22.47
N GLU A 39 -14.91 -32.67 22.95
CA GLU A 39 -15.74 -32.92 24.15
C GLU A 39 -17.09 -32.20 23.97
N LEU A 40 -18.18 -32.98 23.98
CA LEU A 40 -19.56 -32.47 23.92
C LEU A 40 -19.96 -32.02 25.34
N LYS A 41 -19.81 -30.73 25.64
CA LYS A 41 -20.41 -30.17 26.85
C LYS A 41 -21.85 -29.77 26.53
N ASP A 42 -22.78 -30.38 27.25
CA ASP A 42 -24.22 -30.14 27.18
C ASP A 42 -24.51 -28.69 27.62
N TYR A 43 -24.60 -27.78 26.66
CA TYR A 43 -24.97 -26.39 26.90
C TYR A 43 -26.48 -26.23 26.76
N GLN A 44 -27.19 -26.34 27.87
CA GLN A 44 -28.59 -25.94 27.98
C GLN A 44 -28.73 -24.43 27.70
N PHE A 45 -29.60 -24.09 26.75
CA PHE A 45 -29.83 -22.74 26.25
C PHE A 45 -30.60 -21.90 27.28
N ASP A 46 -29.90 -21.04 28.03
CA ASP A 46 -30.53 -20.15 29.01
C ASP A 46 -31.00 -18.84 28.36
N LEU A 47 -32.27 -18.83 27.97
CA LEU A 47 -33.02 -17.69 27.43
C LEU A 47 -33.09 -16.48 28.38
N LYS A 48 -32.73 -16.61 29.66
CA LYS A 48 -32.80 -15.52 30.64
C LYS A 48 -31.60 -14.57 30.59
N THR A 49 -30.47 -15.01 30.03
CA THR A 49 -29.30 -14.11 29.82
C THR A 49 -29.48 -13.17 28.63
N LEU A 50 -30.50 -13.38 27.80
CA LEU A 50 -30.82 -12.57 26.62
C LEU A 50 -31.80 -11.42 26.88
N ARG A 51 -32.26 -11.22 28.12
CA ARG A 51 -33.09 -10.06 28.48
C ARG A 51 -32.49 -9.32 29.68
N ALA A 52 -31.21 -8.98 29.58
CA ALA A 52 -30.59 -8.01 30.48
C ALA A 52 -30.72 -6.61 29.88
N ASP A 53 -31.50 -5.79 30.59
CA ASP A 53 -31.70 -4.36 30.42
C ASP A 53 -30.36 -3.63 30.19
N GLY A 54 -30.23 -2.94 29.06
CA GLY A 54 -29.36 -1.77 28.98
C GLY A 54 -27.92 -1.91 28.49
N GLN A 55 -27.43 -3.00 27.88
CA GLN A 55 -26.13 -2.97 27.17
C GLN A 55 -26.18 -3.79 25.87
N GLN A 56 -26.38 -3.11 24.73
CA GLN A 56 -26.19 -3.68 23.39
C GLN A 56 -24.72 -4.11 23.25
N GLN A 57 -24.50 -5.42 23.06
CA GLN A 57 -23.20 -5.98 22.70
C GLN A 57 -22.87 -5.59 21.25
N ASP A 58 -22.04 -4.55 21.09
CA ASP A 58 -21.43 -4.11 19.83
C ASP A 58 -20.60 -5.18 19.10
N TYR A 59 -20.53 -6.40 19.65
CA TYR A 59 -19.73 -7.51 19.13
C TYR A 59 -20.49 -8.45 18.18
N LEU A 60 -21.84 -8.35 18.10
CA LEU A 60 -22.65 -9.18 17.20
C LEU A 60 -23.04 -8.48 15.89
N PHE A 61 -22.73 -7.18 15.74
CA PHE A 61 -23.01 -6.41 14.53
C PHE A 61 -21.79 -5.69 13.98
N ASN A 62 -20.59 -6.21 14.23
CA ASN A 62 -19.44 -5.79 13.46
C ASN A 62 -19.45 -6.47 12.09
N ASN A 63 -20.41 -6.07 11.25
CA ASN A 63 -20.38 -6.28 9.81
C ASN A 63 -19.29 -5.36 9.22
N LYS A 64 -18.03 -5.66 9.56
CA LYS A 64 -16.87 -5.35 8.73
C LYS A 64 -16.59 -6.55 7.85
N GLU A 65 -17.61 -7.31 7.45
CA GLU A 65 -17.57 -7.94 6.15
C GLU A 65 -17.62 -6.82 5.11
N LYS A 66 -16.46 -6.17 4.88
CA LYS A 66 -16.14 -5.87 3.50
C LYS A 66 -16.05 -7.24 2.84
N GLN A 67 -17.19 -7.75 2.35
CA GLN A 67 -17.23 -8.73 1.28
C GLN A 67 -16.64 -8.07 0.04
N GLN A 68 -15.35 -7.78 0.12
CA GLN A 68 -14.54 -7.41 -1.00
C GLN A 68 -14.34 -8.76 -1.65
N SER A 69 -15.07 -9.02 -2.74
CA SER A 69 -14.91 -10.24 -3.54
C SER A 69 -13.44 -10.61 -3.55
N PRO A 70 -13.05 -11.88 -3.33
CA PRO A 70 -11.65 -12.28 -3.24
C PRO A 70 -10.80 -11.72 -4.40
N LEU A 71 -11.44 -11.53 -5.56
CA LEU A 71 -10.91 -10.79 -6.71
C LEU A 71 -10.57 -9.31 -6.43
N ILE A 72 -11.47 -8.52 -5.85
CA ILE A 72 -11.27 -7.09 -5.54
C ILE A 72 -10.17 -6.93 -4.48
N ALA A 73 -10.07 -7.84 -3.50
CA ALA A 73 -9.00 -7.80 -2.50
C ALA A 73 -7.61 -8.01 -3.13
N VAL A 74 -7.50 -8.97 -4.06
CA VAL A 74 -6.25 -9.20 -4.82
C VAL A 74 -5.92 -8.00 -5.71
N ILE A 75 -6.90 -7.46 -6.43
CA ILE A 75 -6.71 -6.28 -7.29
C ILE A 75 -6.21 -5.09 -6.47
N MET A 76 -6.84 -4.78 -5.34
CA MET A 76 -6.41 -3.67 -4.47
C MET A 76 -5.00 -3.88 -3.93
N LYS A 77 -4.62 -5.11 -3.58
CA LYS A 77 -3.28 -5.44 -3.11
C LYS A 77 -2.22 -5.24 -4.19
N VAL A 78 -2.52 -5.64 -5.43
CA VAL A 78 -1.63 -5.43 -6.59
C VAL A 78 -1.51 -3.94 -6.91
N ILE A 79 -2.62 -3.20 -6.91
CA ILE A 79 -2.62 -1.75 -7.16
C ILE A 79 -1.75 -1.03 -6.11
N ASN A 80 -1.92 -1.34 -4.82
CA ASN A 80 -1.12 -0.71 -3.77
C ASN A 80 0.37 -1.01 -3.94
N LEU A 81 0.74 -2.26 -4.25
CA LEU A 81 2.12 -2.64 -4.48
C LEU A 81 2.74 -1.89 -5.68
N MET A 82 1.99 -1.78 -6.79
CA MET A 82 2.44 -1.06 -7.98
C MET A 82 2.58 0.44 -7.72
N THR A 83 1.60 1.06 -7.04
CA THR A 83 1.62 2.49 -6.72
C THR A 83 2.79 2.85 -5.79
N TYR A 84 3.08 2.06 -4.76
CA TYR A 84 4.22 2.32 -3.89
C TYR A 84 5.57 2.19 -4.63
N THR A 85 5.68 1.20 -5.51
CA THR A 85 6.90 0.98 -6.31
C THR A 85 7.12 2.14 -7.29
N ILE A 86 6.08 2.51 -8.04
CA ILE A 86 6.16 3.57 -9.05
C ILE A 86 6.32 4.94 -8.38
N GLY A 87 5.60 5.20 -7.29
CA GLY A 87 5.65 6.46 -6.56
C GLY A 87 7.03 6.73 -5.94
N SER A 88 7.65 5.72 -5.33
CA SER A 88 9.00 5.85 -4.78
C SER A 88 10.07 6.01 -5.88
N ALA A 89 9.98 5.24 -6.96
CA ALA A 89 10.89 5.37 -8.10
C ALA A 89 10.81 6.75 -8.77
N ALA A 90 9.60 7.29 -8.95
CA ALA A 90 9.39 8.61 -9.54
C ALA A 90 10.07 9.73 -8.72
N LEU A 91 9.95 9.66 -7.38
CA LEU A 91 10.60 10.63 -6.50
C LEU A 91 12.14 10.55 -6.56
N VAL A 92 12.70 9.34 -6.65
CA VAL A 92 14.15 9.14 -6.77
C VAL A 92 14.69 9.76 -8.06
N VAL A 93 14.04 9.51 -9.20
CA VAL A 93 14.48 10.08 -10.49
C VAL A 93 14.34 11.60 -10.50
N LEU A 94 13.30 12.14 -9.86
CA LEU A 94 13.12 13.59 -9.70
C LEU A 94 14.32 14.22 -8.96
N VAL A 95 14.69 13.68 -7.80
CA VAL A 95 15.80 14.19 -6.99
C VAL A 95 17.15 14.03 -7.71
N LEU A 96 17.38 12.89 -8.37
CA LEU A 96 18.61 12.64 -9.13
C LEU A 96 18.77 13.63 -10.30
N SER A 97 17.69 13.92 -11.02
CA SER A 97 17.72 14.87 -12.14
C SER A 97 18.05 16.29 -11.70
N GLY A 98 17.51 16.73 -10.55
CA GLY A 98 17.84 18.03 -9.96
C GLY A 98 19.29 18.13 -9.51
N LEU A 99 19.82 17.09 -8.85
CA LEU A 99 21.22 17.03 -8.43
C LEU A 99 22.19 17.02 -9.63
N TRP A 100 21.81 16.35 -10.71
CA TRP A 100 22.61 16.33 -11.94
C TRP A 100 22.71 17.73 -12.55
N LEU A 101 21.60 18.46 -12.61
CA LEU A 101 21.55 19.86 -13.06
C LEU A 101 22.45 20.79 -12.24
N VAL A 102 22.47 20.63 -10.91
CA VAL A 102 23.30 21.46 -10.00
C VAL A 102 24.79 21.08 -10.09
N THR A 103 25.11 19.83 -10.42
CA THR A 103 26.51 19.32 -10.46
C THR A 103 27.14 19.43 -11.85
N ALA A 104 26.38 19.76 -12.90
CA ALA A 104 26.92 19.96 -14.23
C ALA A 104 27.75 21.26 -14.24
N HIS A 105 29.07 21.14 -14.12
CA HIS A 105 30.06 22.24 -13.96
C HIS A 105 30.20 23.14 -15.22
N GLY A 106 29.11 23.60 -15.82
CA GLY A 106 29.11 24.42 -17.03
C GLY A 106 29.30 23.65 -18.34
N GLU A 107 29.39 22.32 -18.29
CA GLU A 107 29.41 21.47 -19.48
C GLU A 107 27.99 21.40 -20.08
N SER A 108 27.83 21.94 -21.28
CA SER A 108 26.52 22.20 -21.89
C SER A 108 25.72 20.92 -22.13
N SER A 109 26.37 19.78 -22.44
CA SER A 109 25.70 18.51 -22.70
C SER A 109 25.01 17.96 -21.44
N GLN A 110 25.69 17.98 -20.29
CA GLN A 110 25.12 17.51 -19.02
C GLN A 110 23.99 18.40 -18.52
N ILE A 111 24.07 19.72 -18.71
CA ILE A 111 22.98 20.63 -18.36
C ILE A 111 21.76 20.34 -19.24
N GLU A 112 21.95 20.13 -20.53
CA GLU A 112 20.84 19.87 -21.44
C GLU A 112 20.17 18.52 -21.18
N GLN A 113 20.95 17.46 -20.91
CA GLN A 113 20.42 16.16 -20.51
C GLN A 113 19.66 16.24 -19.18
N GLY A 114 20.23 16.90 -18.17
CA GLY A 114 19.58 17.08 -16.87
C GLY A 114 18.22 17.79 -17.00
N LYS A 115 18.13 18.82 -17.85
CA LYS A 115 16.86 19.53 -18.13
C LYS A 115 15.82 18.63 -18.79
N LYS A 116 16.21 17.83 -19.78
CA LYS A 116 15.30 16.88 -20.44
C LYS A 116 14.75 15.87 -19.44
N ILE A 117 15.61 15.26 -18.64
CA ILE A 117 15.21 14.27 -17.63
C ILE A 117 14.31 14.91 -16.57
N PHE A 118 14.64 16.12 -16.11
CA PHE A 118 13.81 16.85 -15.16
C PHE A 118 12.42 17.16 -15.72
N LEU A 119 12.34 17.60 -16.97
CA LEU A 119 11.06 17.83 -17.66
C LEU A 119 10.24 16.55 -17.80
N TYR A 120 10.85 15.43 -18.19
CA TYR A 120 10.15 14.14 -18.27
C TYR A 120 9.66 13.66 -16.89
N ALA A 121 10.44 13.85 -15.83
CA ALA A 121 10.02 13.54 -14.47
C ALA A 121 8.82 14.40 -14.04
N LEU A 122 8.81 15.68 -14.42
CA LEU A 122 7.71 16.60 -14.11
C LEU A 122 6.41 16.24 -14.86
N VAL A 123 6.52 15.85 -16.13
CA VAL A 123 5.38 15.37 -16.93
C VAL A 123 4.82 14.07 -16.34
N GLY A 124 5.69 13.13 -15.94
CA GLY A 124 5.27 11.89 -15.28
C GLY A 124 4.53 12.15 -13.97
N LEU A 125 5.00 13.10 -13.17
CA LEU A 125 4.33 13.53 -11.94
C LEU A 125 2.95 14.16 -12.23
N GLY A 126 2.85 14.97 -13.29
CA GLY A 126 1.57 15.52 -13.75
C GLY A 126 0.55 14.43 -14.12
N PHE A 127 1.00 13.40 -14.84
CA PHE A 127 0.16 12.23 -15.17
C PHE A 127 -0.27 11.43 -13.93
N ALA A 128 0.59 11.32 -12.91
CA ALA A 128 0.22 10.67 -11.66
C ALA A 128 -0.94 11.41 -10.95
N PHE A 129 -0.90 12.75 -10.92
CA PHE A 129 -2.01 13.54 -10.39
C PHE A 129 -3.28 13.41 -11.23
N ALA A 130 -3.16 13.38 -12.56
CA ALA A 130 -4.31 13.14 -13.43
C ALA A 130 -4.95 11.76 -13.18
N SER A 131 -4.14 10.72 -13.00
CA SER A 131 -4.60 9.37 -12.68
C SER A 131 -5.38 9.33 -11.36
N PHE A 132 -4.92 10.04 -10.33
CA PHE A 132 -5.60 10.10 -9.04
C PHE A 132 -7.04 10.65 -9.15
N ILE A 133 -7.24 11.69 -9.97
CA ILE A 133 -8.56 12.27 -10.23
C ILE A 133 -9.49 11.22 -10.86
N ILE A 134 -9.00 10.51 -11.88
CA ILE A 134 -9.79 9.49 -12.59
C ILE A 134 -10.14 8.32 -11.66
N VAL A 135 -9.19 7.82 -10.87
CA VAL A 135 -9.44 6.71 -9.92
C VAL A 135 -10.50 7.09 -8.90
N THR A 136 -10.41 8.31 -8.34
CA THR A 136 -11.38 8.81 -7.38
C THR A 136 -12.77 8.96 -8.00
N PHE A 137 -12.84 9.40 -9.25
CA PHE A 137 -14.09 9.46 -10.00
C PHE A 137 -14.72 8.07 -10.18
N VAL A 138 -13.94 7.06 -10.57
CA VAL A 138 -14.44 5.68 -10.70
C VAL A 138 -14.92 5.12 -9.36
N GLN A 139 -14.21 5.38 -8.26
CA GLN A 139 -14.63 4.96 -6.92
C GLN A 139 -15.96 5.60 -6.51
N SER A 140 -16.15 6.89 -6.83
CA SER A 140 -17.38 7.62 -6.56
C SER A 140 -18.56 7.16 -7.43
N LEU A 141 -18.31 6.53 -8.58
CA LEU A 141 -19.37 5.95 -9.42
C LEU A 141 -19.78 4.55 -8.95
N LEU A 142 -18.90 3.86 -8.20
CA LEU A 142 -19.10 2.47 -7.77
C LEU A 142 -19.65 2.36 -6.34
N THR A 143 -19.60 3.44 -5.56
CA THR A 143 -20.14 3.55 -4.18
C THR A 143 -21.45 4.31 -4.21
#